data_AF-A0A935TXX7-F1
#
_entry.id   AF-A0A935TXX7-F1
#
_cell.length_a   1.000
_cell.length_b   1.000
_cell.length_c   1.000
_cell.angle_alpha   90.00
_cell.angle_beta   90.00
_cell.angle_gamma   90.00
#
_symmetry.space_group_name_H-M   'P 1'
#
loop_
_entity.id
_entity.type
_entity.pdbx_description
1 polymer ?
#
loop_
_entity_poly.entity_id
_entity_poly.type
_entity_poly.pdbx_seq_one_letter_code
_entity_poly.pdbx_strand_id
1 'polypeptide(L)'
;MLPGVARCHLLAEVLAADGMMTEEERALLEAEMSQHGLSEAERDAVRHFEGTADAVATVAALPEPERQAVVDHLVEAALADGKLTAAETATVKRLAEALHLGS
;
A
#
# COMPACT_ATOMS: atom_id res chain seq x y z
N MET A 1 -11.50 7.74 5.45
CA MET A 1 -10.44 7.88 4.42
C MET A 1 -11.03 7.44 3.07
N LEU A 2 -10.60 8.02 1.94
CA LEU A 2 -11.01 7.55 0.61
C LEU A 2 -10.27 6.26 0.23
N PRO A 3 -10.86 5.34 -0.55
CA PRO A 3 -10.20 4.08 -0.93
C PRO A 3 -8.84 4.26 -1.61
N GLY A 4 -8.68 5.29 -2.46
CA GLY A 4 -7.40 5.58 -3.12
C GLY A 4 -6.31 6.00 -2.12
N VAL A 5 -6.67 6.82 -1.12
CA VAL A 5 -5.76 7.21 -0.03
C VAL A 5 -5.37 5.99 0.80
N ALA A 6 -6.34 5.14 1.13
CA ALA A 6 -6.09 3.91 1.88
C ALA A 6 -5.15 2.96 1.14
N ARG A 7 -5.34 2.78 -0.18
CA ARG A 7 -4.43 1.99 -1.02
C ARG A 7 -3.00 2.54 -1.00
N CYS A 8 -2.84 3.86 -1.11
CA CYS A 8 -1.53 4.50 -1.06
C CYS A 8 -0.84 4.31 0.30
N HIS A 9 -1.60 4.31 1.41
CA HIS A 9 -1.05 3.98 2.74
C HIS A 9 -0.56 2.53 2.81
N LEU A 10 -1.35 1.57 2.32
CA LEU A 10 -0.93 0.16 2.32
C LEU A 10 0.30 -0.05 1.44
N LEU A 11 0.37 0.65 0.31
CA LEU A 11 1.54 0.61 -0.57
C LEU A 11 2.77 1.19 0.12
N ALA A 12 2.66 2.37 0.73
CA ALA A 12 3.76 2.98 1.48
C ALA A 12 4.26 2.06 2.61
N GLU A 13 3.35 1.35 3.30
CA GLU A 13 3.71 0.39 4.35
C GLU A 13 4.50 -0.80 3.81
N VAL A 14 4.14 -1.31 2.62
CA VAL A 14 4.91 -2.38 1.96
C VAL A 14 6.28 -1.88 1.55
N LEU A 15 6.36 -0.77 0.81
CA LEU A 15 7.62 -0.24 0.27
C LEU A 15 8.60 0.24 1.35
N ALA A 16 8.11 0.53 2.56
CA ALA A 16 8.96 0.91 3.70
C ALA A 16 9.17 -0.25 4.70
N ALA A 17 8.79 -1.47 4.36
CA ALA A 17 8.77 -2.61 5.29
C ALA A 17 10.16 -2.97 5.84
N ASP A 18 11.23 -2.71 5.09
CA ASP A 18 12.61 -2.93 5.52
C ASP A 18 13.22 -1.73 6.29
N GLY A 19 12.43 -0.67 6.49
CA GLY A 19 12.81 0.55 7.18
C GLY A 19 13.45 1.62 6.29
N MET A 20 13.60 1.37 4.99
CA MET A 20 14.05 2.35 4.01
C MET A 20 13.10 2.37 2.81
N MET A 21 13.05 3.50 2.10
CA MET A 21 12.35 3.59 0.83
C MET A 21 13.31 4.24 -0.15
N THR A 22 13.67 3.50 -1.19
CA THR A 22 14.53 3.92 -2.29
C THR A 22 13.91 5.04 -3.10
N GLU A 23 14.69 5.65 -3.99
CA GLU A 23 14.19 6.71 -4.87
C GLU A 23 13.17 6.15 -5.87
N GLU A 24 13.40 4.93 -6.35
CA GLU A 24 12.50 4.20 -7.25
C GLU A 24 11.15 3.90 -6.59
N GLU A 25 11.14 3.38 -5.37
CA GLU A 25 9.91 3.10 -4.60
C GLU A 25 9.17 4.38 -4.27
N ARG A 26 9.89 5.46 -3.95
CA ARG A 26 9.28 6.77 -3.71
C ARG A 26 8.63 7.33 -4.98
N ALA A 27 9.29 7.18 -6.13
CA ALA A 27 8.73 7.60 -7.41
C ALA A 27 7.47 6.79 -7.77
N LEU A 28 7.46 5.48 -7.47
CA LEU A 28 6.31 4.62 -7.64
C LEU A 28 5.14 5.06 -6.74
N LEU A 29 5.41 5.31 -5.45
CA LEU A 29 4.40 5.80 -4.52
C LEU A 29 3.82 7.17 -4.97
N GLU A 30 4.67 8.08 -5.44
CA GLU A 30 4.22 9.38 -5.95
C GLU A 30 3.35 9.26 -7.20
N ALA A 31 3.69 8.31 -8.09
CA ALA A 31 2.89 7.99 -9.26
C ALA A 31 1.51 7.45 -8.85
N GLU A 32 1.46 6.52 -7.88
CA GLU A 32 0.21 5.94 -7.39
C GLU A 32 -0.68 7.01 -6.73
N MET A 33 -0.11 7.85 -5.85
CA MET A 33 -0.85 8.96 -5.25
C MET A 33 -1.41 9.93 -6.30
N SER A 34 -0.66 10.16 -7.38
CA SER A 34 -1.11 10.99 -8.49
C SER A 34 -2.23 10.34 -9.30
N GLN A 35 -2.18 9.03 -9.53
CA GLN A 35 -3.24 8.29 -10.23
C GLN A 35 -4.57 8.31 -9.47
N HIS A 36 -4.53 8.25 -8.14
CA HIS A 36 -5.72 8.37 -7.29
C HIS A 36 -6.16 9.82 -7.05
N GLY A 37 -5.43 10.80 -7.58
CA GLY A 37 -5.78 12.22 -7.46
C GLY A 37 -5.66 12.76 -6.04
N LEU A 38 -4.74 12.24 -5.23
CA LEU A 38 -4.54 12.71 -3.85
C LEU A 38 -4.16 14.18 -3.81
N SER A 39 -4.79 14.91 -2.90
CA SER A 39 -4.40 16.27 -2.51
C SER A 39 -3.07 16.27 -1.75
N GLU A 40 -2.39 17.42 -1.68
CA GLU A 40 -1.10 17.51 -0.99
C GLU A 40 -1.19 17.09 0.49
N ALA A 41 -2.29 17.43 1.17
CA ALA A 41 -2.50 17.02 2.56
C ALA A 41 -2.62 15.50 2.71
N GLU A 42 -3.29 14.82 1.76
CA GLU A 42 -3.39 13.36 1.75
C GLU A 42 -2.04 12.71 1.40
N ARG A 43 -1.28 13.30 0.46
CA ARG A 43 0.07 12.83 0.13
C ARG A 43 1.00 12.92 1.34
N ASP A 44 0.95 14.03 2.06
CA ASP A 44 1.73 14.18 3.28
C ASP A 44 1.33 13.18 4.36
N ALA A 45 0.03 12.92 4.53
CA ALA A 45 -0.43 11.88 5.45
C ALA A 45 0.12 10.49 5.06
N VAL A 46 0.10 10.14 3.77
CA VAL A 46 0.67 8.88 3.27
C VAL A 46 2.16 8.79 3.54
N ARG A 47 2.93 9.84 3.20
CA ARG A 47 4.40 9.89 3.38
C ARG A 47 4.82 9.78 4.85
N HIS A 48 3.99 10.27 5.77
CA HIS A 48 4.25 10.24 7.22
C HIS A 48 3.49 9.12 7.95
N PHE A 49 2.84 8.21 7.21
CA PHE A 49 2.08 7.09 7.76
C PHE A 49 0.95 7.50 8.73
N GLU A 50 0.39 8.70 8.54
CA GLU A 50 -0.70 9.21 9.37
C GLU A 50 -2.04 8.59 8.93
N GLY A 51 -2.60 7.71 9.77
CA GLY A 51 -3.89 7.07 9.48
C GLY A 51 -3.79 5.69 8.82
N THR A 52 -2.62 5.05 8.83
CA THR A 52 -2.42 3.68 8.30
C THR A 52 -3.34 2.64 8.94
N ALA A 53 -3.69 2.80 10.22
CA ALA A 53 -4.66 1.92 10.89
C ALA A 53 -6.06 1.99 10.25
N ASP A 54 -6.50 3.18 9.83
CA ASP A 54 -7.79 3.38 9.17
C ASP A 54 -7.77 2.91 7.71
N ALA A 55 -6.59 2.85 7.09
CA ALA A 55 -6.41 2.38 5.72
C ALA A 55 -6.79 0.91 5.56
N VAL A 56 -6.31 0.04 6.47
CA VAL A 56 -6.65 -1.39 6.46
C VAL A 56 -8.16 -1.57 6.60
N ALA A 57 -8.79 -0.90 7.56
CA ALA A 57 -10.25 -0.98 7.76
C ALA A 57 -11.03 -0.49 6.53
N THR A 58 -10.55 0.58 5.88
CA THR A 58 -11.17 1.14 4.67
C THR A 58 -11.11 0.14 3.51
N VAL A 59 -9.97 -0.51 3.28
CA VAL A 59 -9.84 -1.52 2.22
C VAL A 59 -10.59 -2.81 2.58
N ALA A 60 -10.58 -3.24 3.84
CA ALA A 60 -11.29 -4.44 4.30
C ALA A 60 -12.82 -4.35 4.09
N ALA A 61 -13.38 -3.14 4.10
CA ALA A 61 -14.79 -2.89 3.85
C ALA A 61 -15.19 -3.00 2.36
N LEU A 62 -14.23 -3.05 1.43
CA LEU A 62 -14.51 -3.19 0.00
C LEU A 62 -14.98 -4.62 -0.34
N PRO A 63 -15.68 -4.83 -1.47
CA PRO A 63 -15.97 -6.16 -2.00
C PRO A 63 -14.70 -6.98 -2.21
N GLU A 64 -14.78 -8.30 -2.04
CA GLU A 64 -13.63 -9.21 -2.15
C GLU A 64 -12.81 -9.05 -3.44
N PRO A 65 -13.42 -8.91 -4.65
CA PRO A 65 -12.65 -8.70 -5.87
C PRO A 65 -11.81 -7.43 -5.83
N GLU A 66 -12.31 -6.37 -5.19
CA GLU A 66 -11.58 -5.11 -5.04
C GLU A 66 -10.45 -5.22 -4.03
N ARG A 67 -10.67 -5.95 -2.93
CA ARG A 67 -9.60 -6.24 -1.96
C ARG A 67 -8.49 -7.06 -2.62
N GLN A 68 -8.85 -8.07 -3.41
CA GLN A 68 -7.88 -8.90 -4.13
C GLN A 68 -7.04 -8.05 -5.09
N ALA A 69 -7.70 -7.18 -5.86
CA ALA A 69 -7.00 -6.24 -6.74
C ALA A 69 -6.04 -5.30 -5.99
N VAL A 70 -6.32 -4.95 -4.73
CA VAL A 70 -5.35 -4.20 -3.90
C VAL A 70 -4.14 -5.07 -3.59
N VAL A 71 -4.34 -6.29 -3.09
CA VAL A 71 -3.22 -7.18 -2.73
C VAL A 71 -2.36 -7.50 -3.95
N ASP A 72 -2.97 -7.80 -5.09
CA ASP A 72 -2.27 -8.06 -6.34
C ASP A 72 -1.41 -6.86 -6.75
N HIS A 73 -1.97 -5.66 -6.66
CA HIS A 73 -1.23 -4.43 -6.94
C HIS A 73 -0.07 -4.19 -5.96
N LEU A 74 -0.25 -4.48 -4.66
CA LEU A 74 0.84 -4.38 -3.67
C LEU A 74 2.00 -5.34 -4.00
N VAL A 75 1.69 -6.56 -4.45
CA VAL A 75 2.70 -7.53 -4.90
C VAL A 75 3.40 -7.02 -6.16
N GLU A 76 2.66 -6.56 -7.16
CA GLU A 76 3.22 -6.03 -8.40
C GLU A 76 4.14 -4.83 -8.15
N ALA A 77 3.73 -3.91 -7.28
CA ALA A 77 4.51 -2.73 -6.94
C ALA A 77 5.81 -3.07 -6.20
N ALA A 78 5.76 -4.00 -5.24
CA ALA A 78 6.96 -4.49 -4.55
C ALA A 78 7.88 -5.34 -5.45
N LEU A 79 7.39 -5.79 -6.62
CA LEU A 79 8.22 -6.45 -7.65
C LEU A 79 8.80 -5.48 -8.68
N ALA A 80 8.43 -4.18 -8.65
CA ALA A 80 8.76 -3.24 -9.71
C ALA A 80 10.27 -3.00 -9.88
N ASP A 81 11.05 -3.12 -8.80
CA ASP A 81 12.52 -3.04 -8.81
C ASP A 81 13.21 -4.40 -9.09
N GLY A 82 12.42 -5.45 -9.28
CA GLY A 82 12.83 -6.81 -9.58
C GLY A 82 13.14 -7.69 -8.36
N LYS A 83 12.92 -7.22 -7.11
CA LYS A 83 13.21 -8.01 -5.90
C LYS A 83 12.24 -7.73 -4.76
N LEU A 84 11.39 -8.72 -4.44
CA LEU A 84 10.75 -8.75 -3.12
C LEU A 84 11.77 -9.17 -2.06
N THR A 85 11.94 -8.33 -1.05
CA THR A 85 12.63 -8.68 0.19
C THR A 85 11.73 -9.57 1.07
N ALA A 86 12.35 -10.22 2.06
CA ALA A 86 11.60 -11.00 3.06
C ALA A 86 10.67 -10.10 3.91
N ALA A 87 11.04 -8.85 4.14
CA ALA A 87 10.26 -7.90 4.93
C ALA A 87 9.00 -7.44 4.19
N GLU A 88 9.12 -7.10 2.90
CA GLU A 88 7.97 -6.76 2.05
C GLU A 88 7.04 -7.96 1.88
N THR A 89 7.61 -9.15 1.66
CA THR A 89 6.82 -10.40 1.55
C THR A 89 5.98 -10.63 2.80
N ALA A 90 6.60 -10.50 3.98
CA ALA A 90 5.91 -10.66 5.25
C ALA A 90 4.82 -9.60 5.45
N THR A 91 5.08 -8.37 5.02
CA THR A 91 4.16 -7.24 5.11
C THR A 91 2.93 -7.44 4.21
N VAL A 92 3.14 -7.80 2.94
CA VAL A 92 2.05 -8.14 2.01
C VAL A 92 1.22 -9.30 2.55
N LYS A 93 1.85 -10.35 3.07
CA LYS A 93 1.13 -11.49 3.66
C LYS A 93 0.25 -11.06 4.83
N ARG A 94 0.80 -10.28 5.77
CA ARG A 94 0.06 -9.74 6.91
C ARG A 94 -1.11 -8.87 6.47
N LEU A 95 -0.92 -8.04 5.43
CA LEU A 95 -1.99 -7.22 4.87
C LEU A 95 -3.07 -8.08 4.21
N ALA A 96 -2.71 -9.12 3.44
CA ALA A 96 -3.67 -10.04 2.84
C ALA A 96 -4.51 -10.77 3.91
N GLU A 97 -3.90 -11.21 5.01
CA GLU A 97 -4.59 -11.78 6.17
C GLU A 97 -5.57 -10.76 6.79
N ALA A 98 -5.11 -9.51 7.00
CA ALA A 98 -5.94 -8.44 7.55
C ALA A 98 -7.11 -8.03 6.64
N LEU A 99 -6.98 -8.25 5.33
CA LEU A 99 -8.03 -8.02 4.33
C LEU A 99 -8.92 -9.26 4.08
N HIS A 100 -8.74 -10.32 4.87
CA HIS A 100 -9.47 -11.58 4.76
C HIS A 100 -9.31 -12.28 3.40
N LEU A 101 -8.11 -12.23 2.82
CA LEU A 101 -7.74 -12.85 1.54
C LEU A 101 -6.65 -13.91 1.66
N GLY A 102 -5.99 -14.01 2.82
CA GLY A 102 -5.01 -15.05 3.15
C GLY A 102 -5.50 -15.95 4.28
N SER A 103 -5.19 -17.24 4.20
CA SER A 103 -5.44 -18.26 5.23
C SER A 103 -4.32 -18.34 6.27
#